data_AF-A0A2P5MRG5-F1
#
_entry.id   AF-A0A2P5MRG5-F1
#
_cell.length_a   1.000
_cell.length_b   1.000
_cell.length_c   1.000
_cell.angle_alpha   90.00
_cell.angle_beta   90.00
_cell.angle_gamma   90.00
#
_symmetry.space_group_name_H-M   'P 1'
#
loop_
_entity.id
_entity.type
_entity.pdbx_description
1 polymer ?
#
loop_
_entity_poly.entity_id
_entity_poly.type
_entity_poly.pdbx_seq_one_letter_code
_entity_poly.pdbx_strand_id
1 'polypeptide(L)' 'MKILHTSDWHLGHSLKGFDRHFEHQCFLDWLLVQLREQDVDA' A
#
# COMPACT_ATOMS: atom_id res chain seq x y z
N MET A 1 20.77 4.52 1.29
CA MET A 1 19.83 4.08 0.25
C MET A 1 19.10 2.84 0.71
N LYS A 2 17.96 3.03 1.37
CA LYS A 2 16.99 2.01 1.74
C LYS A 2 15.86 2.04 0.72
N ILE A 3 15.48 0.87 0.22
CA ILE A 3 14.42 0.73 -0.77
C ILE A 3 13.30 -0.14 -0.17
N LEU A 4 12.05 0.28 -0.32
CA LEU A 4 10.88 -0.53 0.00
C LEU A 4 10.25 -1.04 -1.29
N HIS A 5 10.35 -2.35 -1.52
CA HIS A 5 9.75 -2.99 -2.68
C HIS A 5 8.43 -3.68 -2.31
N THR A 6 7.37 -3.31 -3.03
CA THR A 6 6.06 -3.96 -2.99
C THR A 6 5.45 -3.91 -4.39
N SER A 7 4.61 -4.88 -4.72
CA SER A 7 4.02 -5.03 -6.05
C SER A 7 2.57 -5.49 -5.94
N ASP A 8 1.88 -5.57 -7.09
CA ASP A 8 0.60 -6.27 -7.19
C ASP A 8 -0.49 -5.69 -6.28
N TRP A 9 -0.59 -4.36 -6.20
CA TRP A 9 -1.57 -3.69 -5.35
C TRP A 9 -3.00 -3.85 -5.85
N HIS A 10 -3.19 -4.15 -7.15
CA HIS A 10 -4.52 -4.38 -7.75
C HIS A 10 -5.56 -3.31 -7.40
N LEU A 11 -5.16 -2.02 -7.41
CA LEU A 11 -6.08 -0.91 -7.11
C LEU A 11 -7.26 -0.92 -8.09
N GLY A 12 -8.48 -0.79 -7.56
CA GLY A 12 -9.73 -0.88 -8.33
C GLY A 12 -10.20 -2.31 -8.61
N HIS A 13 -9.49 -3.34 -8.15
CA HIS A 13 -9.95 -4.72 -8.24
C HIS A 13 -11.10 -5.00 -7.26
N SER A 14 -12.14 -5.69 -7.74
CA SER A 14 -13.20 -6.23 -6.89
C SER A 14 -12.96 -7.71 -6.63
N LEU A 15 -12.99 -8.11 -5.36
CA LEU A 15 -12.82 -9.49 -4.95
C LEU A 15 -14.19 -10.12 -4.69
N LYS A 16 -14.57 -11.10 -5.53
CA LYS A 16 -15.90 -11.74 -5.48
C LYS A 16 -17.06 -10.73 -5.56
N GLY A 17 -16.87 -9.64 -6.32
CA GLY A 17 -17.87 -8.57 -6.48
C GLY A 17 -17.87 -7.52 -5.37
N PHE A 18 -17.02 -7.65 -4.35
CA PHE A 18 -16.85 -6.64 -3.31
C PHE A 18 -15.69 -5.71 -3.64
N ASP A 19 -15.93 -4.41 -3.53
CA ASP A 19 -14.88 -3.40 -3.63
C ASP A 19 -13.91 -3.51 -2.45
N ARG A 20 -12.63 -3.25 -2.73
CA ARG A 20 -11.53 -3.30 -1.77
C ARG A 20 -10.93 -1.92 -1.47
N HIS A 21 -11.60 -0.85 -1.88
CA HIS A 21 -11.13 0.52 -1.66
C HIS A 21 -10.76 0.79 -0.20
N PHE A 22 -11.59 0.37 0.76
CA PHE A 22 -11.30 0.57 2.19
C PHE A 22 -9.98 -0.11 2.62
N GLU A 23 -9.80 -1.37 2.23
CA GLU A 23 -8.59 -2.13 2.57
C GLU A 23 -7.34 -1.53 1.92
N HIS A 24 -7.45 -1.11 0.66
CA HIS A 24 -6.36 -0.42 -0.04
C HIS A 24 -6.04 0.93 0.59
N GLN A 25 -7.04 1.70 1.03
CA GLN A 25 -6.82 2.96 1.73
C GLN A 25 -6.05 2.74 3.04
N CYS A 26 -6.48 1.76 3.86
CA CYS A 26 -5.76 1.40 5.08
C CYS A 26 -4.31 0.96 4.80
N PHE A 27 -4.09 0.17 3.75
CA PHE A 27 -2.75 -0.24 3.33
C PHE A 27 -1.87 0.96 2.95
N LEU A 28 -2.38 1.90 2.15
CA LEU A 28 -1.64 3.07 1.71
C LEU A 28 -1.34 4.03 2.86
N ASP A 29 -2.29 4.23 3.78
CA ASP A 29 -2.08 5.03 4.98
C ASP A 29 -0.99 4.43 5.88
N TRP A 30 -1.03 3.11 6.08
CA TRP A 30 0.00 2.39 6.80
C TRP A 30 1.37 2.49 6.09
N LEU A 31 1.40 2.31 4.77
CA LEU A 31 2.63 2.36 3.99
C LEU A 31 3.31 3.74 4.11
N LEU A 32 2.54 4.82 4.06
CA LEU A 32 3.02 6.18 4.27
C LEU A 32 3.71 6.37 5.63
N VAL A 33 3.17 5.77 6.69
CA VAL A 33 3.79 5.79 8.02
C VAL A 33 5.11 5.03 7.98
N GLN A 34 5.14 3.83 7.40
CA GLN A 34 6.36 3.02 7.33
C GLN A 34 7.48 3.67 6.53
N LEU A 35 7.17 4.31 5.40
CA LEU A 35 8.15 5.04 4.60
C LEU A 35 8.85 6.14 5.41
N ARG A 36 8.11 6.83 6.28
CA ARG A 36 8.64 7.87 7.16
C ARG A 36 9.44 7.31 8.33
N GLU A 37 8.91 6.32 9.03
CA GLU A 37 9.56 5.73 10.21
C GLU A 37 10.87 5.04 9.86
N GLN A 38 10.97 4.46 8.66
CA GLN A 38 12.15 3.71 8.23
C GLN A 38 13.15 4.56 7.43
N ASP A 39 12.84 5.82 7.14
CA ASP A 39 13.65 6.73 6.32
C ASP A 39 14.00 6.08 4.97
N VAL A 40 12.95 5.70 4.24
CA VAL A 40 13.06 5.01 2.93
C VAL A 40 13.40 6.03 1.84
N ASP A 41 14.43 5.73 1.06
CA ASP A 41 14.91 6.58 -0.01
C ASP A 41 14.16 6.35 -1.34
N ALA A 42 13.62 5.14 -1.56
CA ALA A 42 12.86 4.76 -2.75
C ALA A 42 11.83 3.64 -2.49
#